data_AF-A0A659UHA0-F1
#
_entry.id   AF-A0A659UHA0-F1
#
_cell.length_a   1.000
_cell.length_b   1.000
_cell.length_c   1.000
_cell.angle_alpha   90.00
_cell.angle_beta   90.00
_cell.angle_gamma   90.00
#
_symmetry.space_group_name_H-M   'P 1'
#
loop_
_entity.id
_entity.type
_entity.pdbx_description
1 polymer ?
#
loop_
_entity_poly.entity_id
_entity_poly.type
_entity_poly.pdbx_seq_one_letter_code
_entity_poly.pdbx_strand_id
1 'polypeptide(L)'
;NICRSPLAEGVLRAVLAERGYGGDMVLDSAATSGWEVGSAPDPRSIAVATSHGIDLSGQRARRITPADFHRFDLILGMDRSNVADLKALAPAAVRDRVHL
;
A
#
# COMPACT_ATOMS: atom_id res chain seq x y z
N ASN A 1 -4.42 -3.62 6.56
CA ASN A 1 -3.78 -3.68 5.22
C ASN A 1 -3.91 -5.12 4.74
N ILE A 2 -5.15 -5.54 4.49
CA ILE A 2 -5.46 -6.92 4.08
C ILE A 2 -6.35 -6.96 2.83
N CYS A 3 -7.21 -5.97 2.58
CA CYS A 3 -8.04 -5.94 1.36
C CYS A 3 -7.54 -4.91 0.33
N ARG A 4 -7.86 -3.63 0.57
CA ARG A 4 -7.71 -2.56 -0.45
C ARG A 4 -6.26 -2.24 -0.81
N SER A 5 -5.43 -1.92 0.18
CA SER A 5 -4.06 -1.50 -0.09
C SER A 5 -3.14 -2.61 -0.62
N PRO A 6 -3.24 -3.90 -0.20
CA PRO A 6 -2.51 -4.98 -0.85
C PRO A 6 -2.88 -5.17 -2.33
N LEU A 7 -4.19 -5.07 -2.63
CA LEU A 7 -4.67 -5.15 -4.01
C LEU A 7 -4.15 -4.00 -4.86
N ALA A 8 -4.18 -2.76 -4.34
CA ALA A 8 -3.63 -1.60 -5.02
C ALA A 8 -2.13 -1.75 -5.33
N GLU A 9 -1.33 -2.27 -4.38
CA GLU A 9 0.08 -2.56 -4.60
C GLU A 9 0.29 -3.59 -5.72
N GLY A 10 -0.44 -4.71 -5.68
CA GLY A 10 -0.31 -5.77 -6.68
C GLY A 10 -0.72 -5.32 -8.07
N VAL A 11 -1.83 -4.58 -8.18
CA VAL A 11 -2.30 -4.00 -9.45
C VAL A 11 -1.28 -3.01 -10.00
N LEU A 12 -0.78 -2.09 -9.17
CA LEU A 12 0.22 -1.12 -9.62
C LEU A 12 1.50 -1.80 -10.09
N ARG A 13 1.96 -2.83 -9.36
CA ARG A 13 3.13 -3.63 -9.74
C ARG A 13 2.95 -4.29 -11.11
N ALA A 14 1.79 -4.90 -11.36
CA ALA A 14 1.48 -5.52 -12.65
C ALA A 14 1.47 -4.49 -13.79
N VAL A 15 0.78 -3.36 -13.60
CA VAL A 15 0.71 -2.28 -14.62
C VAL A 15 2.09 -1.71 -14.93
N LEU A 16 2.95 -1.54 -13.93
CA LEU A 16 4.31 -1.05 -14.15
C LEU A 16 5.18 -2.07 -14.87
N ALA A 17 5.05 -3.36 -14.55
CA ALA A 17 5.75 -4.42 -15.28
C ALA A 17 5.32 -4.47 -16.75
N GLU A 18 4.02 -4.39 -17.04
CA GLU A 18 3.47 -4.35 -18.41
C GLU A 18 3.99 -3.15 -19.22
N ARG A 19 4.22 -2.02 -18.53
CA ARG A 19 4.72 -0.78 -19.15
C ARG A 19 6.25 -0.67 -19.18
N GLY A 20 6.97 -1.68 -18.68
CA GLY A 20 8.44 -1.70 -18.68
C GLY A 20 9.12 -0.92 -17.56
N TYR A 21 8.41 -0.52 -16.49
CA TYR A 21 8.93 0.24 -15.35
C TYR A 21 9.10 -0.58 -14.07
N GLY A 22 8.95 -1.91 -14.14
CA GLY A 22 8.86 -2.78 -12.96
C GLY A 22 10.10 -2.78 -12.04
N GLY A 23 11.27 -2.37 -12.55
CA GLY A 23 12.51 -2.29 -11.78
C GLY A 23 12.83 -0.91 -11.19
N ASP A 24 12.12 0.14 -11.62
CA ASP A 24 12.49 1.52 -11.31
C ASP A 24 11.76 2.08 -10.09
N MET A 25 10.79 1.34 -9.57
CA MET A 25 9.90 1.80 -8.50
C MET A 25 9.89 0.87 -7.29
N VAL A 26 10.00 1.46 -6.11
CA VAL A 26 9.77 0.77 -4.84
C VAL A 26 8.28 0.88 -4.51
N LEU A 27 7.60 -0.26 -4.44
CA LEU A 27 6.18 -0.36 -4.10
C LEU A 27 6.02 -1.15 -2.80
N ASP A 28 5.10 -0.67 -1.96
CA ASP A 28 4.76 -1.25 -0.68
C ASP A 28 3.35 -0.78 -0.28
N SER A 29 2.73 -1.47 0.66
CA SER A 29 1.44 -1.11 1.22
C SER A 29 1.44 -1.29 2.74
N ALA A 30 0.71 -0.40 3.43
CA ALA A 30 0.68 -0.38 4.88
C ALA A 30 -0.70 0.01 5.41
N ALA A 31 -0.92 -0.25 6.70
CA ALA A 31 -2.11 0.18 7.45
C ALA A 31 -1.78 1.36 8.36
N THR A 32 -2.77 2.23 8.60
CA THR A 32 -2.69 3.25 9.66
C THR A 32 -2.78 2.63 11.06
N SER A 33 -3.57 1.56 11.20
CA SER A 33 -3.70 0.75 12.42
C SER A 33 -2.79 -0.49 12.43
N GLY A 34 -2.51 -1.02 13.62
CA GLY A 34 -1.68 -2.22 13.82
C GLY A 34 -2.45 -3.55 13.93
N TRP A 35 -3.77 -3.54 13.78
CA TRP A 35 -4.64 -4.69 14.12
C TRP A 35 -4.30 -5.98 13.35
N GLU A 36 -3.98 -5.85 12.06
CA GLU A 36 -3.75 -6.98 11.16
C GLU A 36 -2.26 -7.25 10.88
N VAL A 37 -1.32 -6.69 11.66
CA VAL A 37 0.11 -6.83 11.34
C VAL A 37 0.52 -8.31 11.31
N GLY A 38 1.20 -8.71 10.23
CA GLY A 38 1.61 -10.10 9.98
C GLY A 38 0.58 -10.94 9.23
N SER A 39 -0.69 -10.51 9.16
CA SER A 39 -1.73 -11.21 8.40
C SER A 39 -1.41 -11.21 6.90
N ALA A 40 -1.79 -12.29 6.21
CA ALA A 40 -1.85 -12.30 4.76
C ALA A 40 -3.02 -11.40 4.27
N PRO A 41 -3.03 -10.98 2.98
CA PRO A 41 -4.19 -10.33 2.41
C PRO A 41 -5.46 -11.19 2.56
N ASP A 42 -6.62 -10.54 2.61
CA ASP A 42 -7.93 -11.18 2.72
C ASP A 42 -8.10 -12.18 1.56
N PRO A 43 -8.54 -13.42 1.83
CA PRO A 43 -8.68 -14.45 0.80
C PRO A 43 -9.54 -14.03 -0.39
N ARG A 44 -10.54 -13.16 -0.20
CA ARG A 44 -11.37 -12.64 -1.30
C ARG A 44 -10.58 -11.67 -2.16
N SER A 45 -9.73 -10.85 -1.56
CA SER A 45 -8.84 -9.95 -2.30
C SER A 45 -7.80 -10.74 -3.10
N ILE A 46 -7.26 -11.81 -2.52
CA ILE A 46 -6.37 -12.74 -3.22
C ILE A 46 -7.10 -13.37 -4.40
N ALA A 47 -8.30 -13.93 -4.19
CA ALA A 47 -9.07 -14.57 -5.25
C ALA A 47 -9.35 -13.64 -6.45
N VAL A 48 -9.73 -12.38 -6.18
CA VAL A 48 -9.93 -11.36 -7.21
C VAL A 48 -8.62 -11.04 -7.94
N ALA A 49 -7.51 -10.82 -7.22
CA ALA A 49 -6.22 -10.54 -7.86
C ALA A 49 -5.76 -11.72 -8.74
N THR A 50 -5.89 -12.95 -8.24
CA THR A 50 -5.52 -14.17 -8.97
C THR A 50 -6.34 -14.33 -10.25
N SER A 51 -7.63 -13.99 -10.25
CA SER A 51 -8.45 -14.04 -11.49
C SER A 51 -8.00 -13.04 -12.55
N HIS A 52 -7.18 -12.06 -12.19
CA HIS A 52 -6.53 -11.11 -13.09
C HIS A 52 -5.03 -11.41 -13.29
N GLY A 53 -4.53 -12.56 -12.86
CA GLY A 53 -3.13 -12.95 -13.02
C GLY A 53 -2.15 -12.25 -12.06
N ILE A 54 -2.65 -11.65 -10.98
CA ILE A 54 -1.86 -10.92 -9.99
C ILE A 54 -1.74 -11.74 -8.70
N ASP A 55 -0.52 -12.00 -8.26
CA ASP A 55 -0.25 -12.70 -7.00
C ASP A 55 -0.04 -11.72 -5.83
N LEU A 56 -0.89 -11.80 -4.82
CA LEU A 56 -0.78 -11.05 -3.56
C LEU A 56 -0.29 -11.91 -2.39
N SER A 57 -0.15 -13.23 -2.57
CA SER A 57 0.05 -14.19 -1.47
C SER A 57 1.35 -13.98 -0.69
N GLY A 58 2.35 -13.37 -1.32
CA GLY A 58 3.62 -12.99 -0.69
C GLY A 58 3.55 -11.75 0.20
N GLN A 59 2.51 -10.92 0.08
CA GLN A 59 2.40 -9.69 0.86
C GLN A 59 2.03 -9.99 2.32
N ARG A 60 2.49 -9.15 3.24
CA ARG A 60 2.15 -9.24 4.66
C ARG A 60 1.75 -7.88 5.17
N ALA A 61 0.63 -7.87 5.88
CA ALA A 61 0.11 -6.67 6.46
C ALA A 61 1.15 -6.07 7.43
N ARG A 62 1.41 -4.78 7.27
CA ARG A 62 2.27 -4.01 8.18
C ARG A 62 1.62 -2.70 8.55
N ARG A 63 2.10 -2.09 9.64
CA ARG A 63 1.72 -0.73 10.01
C ARG A 63 2.68 0.27 9.37
N ILE A 64 2.15 1.42 8.99
CA ILE A 64 2.98 2.55 8.58
C ILE A 64 3.80 3.06 9.76
N THR A 65 5.03 3.47 9.48
CA THR A 65 6.00 3.98 10.44
C THR A 65 6.41 5.41 10.08
N PRO A 66 6.95 6.21 11.01
CA PRO A 66 7.49 7.53 10.70
C PRO A 66 8.56 7.50 9.59
N ALA A 67 9.34 6.43 9.49
CA ALA A 67 10.37 6.28 8.45
C ALA A 67 9.78 6.14 7.04
N ASP A 68 8.56 5.59 6.90
CA ASP A 68 7.90 5.45 5.60
C ASP A 68 7.65 6.82 4.94
N PHE A 69 7.30 7.85 5.73
CA PHE A 69 7.08 9.21 5.21
C PHE A 69 8.34 9.85 4.62
N HIS A 70 9.53 9.37 5.01
CA HIS A 70 10.80 9.80 4.42
C HIS A 70 11.23 8.91 3.26
N ARG A 71 10.89 7.61 3.32
CA ARG A 71 11.27 6.59 2.33
C ARG A 71 10.47 6.67 1.04
N PHE A 72 9.19 7.02 1.10
CA PHE A 72 8.30 7.07 -0.07
C PHE A 72 8.06 8.51 -0.50
N ASP A 73 8.12 8.75 -1.81
CA ASP A 73 7.82 10.05 -2.41
C ASP A 73 6.32 10.32 -2.52
N LEU A 74 5.53 9.24 -2.64
CA LEU A 74 4.07 9.30 -2.79
C LEU A 74 3.41 8.30 -1.85
N ILE A 75 2.50 8.78 -1.01
CA ILE A 75 1.70 7.97 -0.09
C ILE A 75 0.22 8.19 -0.40
N LEU A 76 -0.46 7.14 -0.84
CA LEU A 76 -1.86 7.18 -1.27
C LEU A 76 -2.77 6.53 -0.21
N GLY A 77 -3.72 7.29 0.31
CA GLY A 77 -4.77 6.80 1.20
C GLY A 77 -5.92 6.19 0.41
N MET A 78 -6.44 5.02 0.82
CA MET A 78 -7.54 4.36 0.10
C MET A 78 -8.91 5.00 0.30
N ASP A 79 -9.01 5.91 1.27
CA ASP A 79 -10.18 6.74 1.55
C ASP A 79 -9.78 8.00 2.33
N ARG A 80 -10.73 8.92 2.51
CA ARG A 80 -10.50 10.19 3.21
C ARG A 80 -10.10 10.00 4.68
N SER A 81 -10.58 8.93 5.33
CA SER A 81 -10.21 8.62 6.71
C SER A 81 -8.74 8.22 6.77
N ASN A 82 -8.29 7.37 5.85
CA ASN A 82 -6.88 6.99 5.75
C ASN A 82 -6.00 8.21 5.51
N VAL A 83 -6.40 9.12 4.62
CA VAL A 83 -5.64 10.36 4.38
C VAL A 83 -5.56 11.23 5.64
N ALA A 84 -6.66 11.38 6.37
CA ALA A 84 -6.68 12.13 7.63
C ALA A 84 -5.73 11.50 8.67
N ASP A 85 -5.81 10.18 8.87
CA ASP A 85 -4.94 9.43 9.77
C ASP A 85 -3.47 9.56 9.37
N LEU A 86 -3.16 9.38 8.09
CA LEU A 86 -1.80 9.50 7.55
C LEU A 86 -1.23 10.90 7.76
N LYS A 87 -2.02 11.96 7.54
CA LYS A 87 -1.59 13.35 7.78
C LYS A 87 -1.38 13.66 9.26
N ALA A 88 -2.13 13.01 10.15
CA ALA A 88 -1.93 13.12 11.59
C ALA A 88 -0.66 12.40 12.06
N LEU A 89 -0.30 11.28 11.41
CA LEU A 89 0.93 10.53 11.70
C LEU A 89 2.19 11.12 11.04
N ALA A 90 2.03 11.83 9.91
CA ALA A 90 3.14 12.38 9.14
C ALA A 90 3.88 13.51 9.88
N PRO A 91 5.23 13.49 9.91
CA PRO A 91 6.01 14.67 10.29
C PRO A 91 5.65 15.87 9.42
N ALA A 92 5.61 17.08 9.99
CA ALA A 92 5.13 18.28 9.31
C ALA A 92 5.87 18.57 7.98
N ALA A 93 7.17 18.29 7.92
CA ALA A 93 8.02 18.54 6.76
C ALA A 93 7.76 17.64 5.54
N VAL A 94 7.05 16.52 5.71
CA VAL A 94 6.79 15.52 4.65
C VAL A 94 5.31 15.19 4.51
N ARG A 95 4.44 16.01 5.09
CA ARG A 95 2.98 15.82 5.06
C ARG A 95 2.40 16.01 3.66
N ASP A 96 3.08 16.77 2.82
CA ASP A 96 2.74 17.05 1.43
C ASP A 96 2.77 15.80 0.53
N ARG A 97 3.47 14.74 0.94
CA ARG A 97 3.53 13.44 0.24
C ARG A 97 2.26 12.59 0.37
N VAL A 98 1.30 12.99 1.22
CA VAL A 98 0.08 12.23 1.50
C VAL A 98 -1.08 12.74 0.65
N HIS A 99 -1.58 11.86 -0.23
CA HIS A 99 -2.67 12.15 -1.16
C HIS A 99 -3.80 11.12 -1.06
N LEU A 100 -4.97 11.48 -1.60
CA LEU A 100 -6.09 10.57 -1.82
C LEU A 100 -5.97 9.92 -3.19
#